data_AF-A0A7C6JQ69-F1
#
_entry.id   AF-A0A7C6JQ69-F1
#
_cell.length_a   1.000
_cell.length_b   1.000
_cell.length_c   1.000
_cell.angle_alpha   90.00
_cell.angle_beta   90.00
_cell.angle_gamma   90.00
#
_symmetry.space_group_name_H-M   'P 1'
#
loop_
_entity.id
_entity.type
_entity.pdbx_description
1 polymer ?
#
loop_
_entity_poly.entity_id
_entity_poly.type
_entity_poly.pdbx_seq_one_letter_code
_entity_poly.pdbx_strand_id
1 'polypeptide(L)'
;MTEHTVNTPDPFLTQTCPACARNYFVPAHWHNVACPICQKAMLVPAAQTRKMPSVELIVKPSLDKATIDAQLARFCKGSAFPFPDFKPENLSQRLVLVNWPIWLTDGDLKGAWDARFGYDYQVESSREQMGNAGWSSQKVIKTRVKDEPRKGFIERHYDNVLSPALHNHQERLSQIGSYQLNQASPGKAEDIATGLTQIGTIAPSELEDFVKQELSKRAAQDCRLASDAQHIRNFTFNGDYNNLRWTQALLPMLASYYTDDKGNRHVVTINGQNGAVYGQRMASVKKAGLITGILLAVAIILVLILYFAEVDFFICSSVLLILAFIPLIRAAGWNNKEKNKRPPA
;
A
#
# COMPACT_ATOMS: atom_id res chain seq x y z
N MET A 1 -32.90 40.07 8.61
CA MET A 1 -32.51 39.39 7.36
C MET A 1 -32.18 37.96 7.74
N THR A 2 -33.14 37.06 7.52
CA THR A 2 -33.01 35.63 7.79
C THR A 2 -32.15 35.02 6.70
N GLU A 3 -30.96 34.53 7.05
CA GLU A 3 -30.13 33.72 6.16
C GLU A 3 -30.92 32.47 5.76
N HIS A 4 -31.40 32.46 4.52
CA HIS A 4 -31.86 31.26 3.86
C HIS A 4 -30.64 30.36 3.66
N THR A 5 -30.42 29.42 4.57
CA THR A 5 -29.54 28.28 4.34
C THR A 5 -30.16 27.45 3.21
N VAL A 6 -29.70 27.70 1.98
CA VAL A 6 -29.98 26.83 0.84
C VAL A 6 -29.46 25.45 1.21
N ASN A 7 -30.38 24.53 1.54
CA ASN A 7 -30.11 23.10 1.72
C ASN A 7 -29.60 22.56 0.38
N THR A 8 -28.31 22.75 0.13
CA THR A 8 -27.64 22.10 -1.00
C THR A 8 -27.52 20.63 -0.61
N PRO A 9 -28.08 19.70 -1.39
CA PRO A 9 -27.98 18.28 -1.08
C PRO A 9 -26.51 17.90 -0.93
N ASP A 10 -26.20 17.01 0.03
CA ASP A 10 -24.85 16.45 0.17
C ASP A 10 -24.44 15.85 -1.19
N PRO A 11 -23.32 16.29 -1.80
CA PRO A 11 -22.88 15.76 -3.09
C PRO A 11 -22.52 14.26 -3.03
N PHE A 12 -22.48 13.67 -1.82
CA PHE A 12 -22.15 12.27 -1.60
C PHE A 12 -23.27 11.48 -0.91
N LEU A 13 -23.41 10.22 -1.34
CA LEU A 13 -24.22 9.21 -0.69
C LEU A 13 -23.32 8.28 0.12
N THR A 14 -23.77 7.92 1.33
CA THR A 14 -23.09 6.87 2.11
C THR A 14 -23.57 5.50 1.62
N GLN A 15 -22.66 4.72 1.06
CA GLN A 15 -22.94 3.39 0.51
C GLN A 15 -22.06 2.33 1.17
N THR A 16 -22.54 1.11 1.26
CA THR A 16 -21.85 -0.03 1.86
C THR A 16 -21.82 -1.22 0.92
N CYS A 17 -20.76 -2.03 1.00
CA CYS A 17 -20.68 -3.27 0.26
C CYS A 17 -21.20 -4.44 1.12
N PRO A 18 -22.26 -5.15 0.71
CA PRO A 18 -22.79 -6.26 1.51
C PRO A 18 -21.83 -7.47 1.59
N ALA A 19 -20.87 -7.58 0.66
CA ALA A 19 -19.92 -8.69 0.62
C ALA A 19 -18.65 -8.48 1.46
N CYS A 20 -18.24 -7.23 1.74
CA CYS A 20 -17.01 -6.95 2.50
C CYS A 20 -17.17 -5.88 3.59
N ALA A 21 -18.39 -5.38 3.81
CA ALA A 21 -18.77 -4.39 4.81
C ALA A 21 -18.02 -3.04 4.75
N ARG A 22 -17.24 -2.78 3.69
CA ARG A 22 -16.60 -1.47 3.49
C ARG A 22 -17.63 -0.43 3.11
N ASN A 23 -17.48 0.76 3.70
CA ASN A 23 -18.33 1.91 3.45
C ASN A 23 -17.61 2.95 2.60
N TYR A 24 -18.36 3.68 1.78
CA TYR A 24 -17.84 4.67 0.84
C TYR A 24 -18.76 5.90 0.82
N PHE A 25 -18.16 7.07 0.65
CA PHE A 25 -18.82 8.22 0.07
C PHE A 25 -18.77 8.09 -1.44
N VAL A 26 -19.95 8.05 -2.07
CA VAL A 26 -20.12 7.87 -3.51
C VAL A 26 -20.77 9.13 -4.07
N PRO A 27 -20.26 9.74 -5.16
CA PRO A 27 -20.91 10.89 -5.76
C PRO A 27 -22.39 10.60 -6.09
N ALA A 28 -23.30 11.51 -5.73
CA ALA A 28 -24.74 11.24 -5.77
C ALA A 28 -25.30 10.91 -7.17
N HIS A 29 -24.60 11.31 -8.23
CA HIS A 29 -24.96 11.02 -9.62
C HIS A 29 -24.49 9.62 -10.10
N TRP A 30 -23.71 8.90 -9.29
CA TRP A 30 -23.23 7.55 -9.63
C TRP A 30 -24.24 6.50 -9.17
N HIS A 31 -24.57 5.58 -10.07
CA HIS A 31 -25.54 4.52 -9.83
C HIS A 31 -24.92 3.16 -10.16
N ASN A 32 -25.43 2.08 -9.56
CA ASN A 32 -25.01 0.70 -9.85
C ASN A 32 -23.49 0.47 -9.74
N VAL A 33 -22.85 1.08 -8.74
CA VAL A 33 -21.40 1.01 -8.55
C VAL A 33 -21.03 -0.33 -7.93
N ALA A 34 -20.21 -1.13 -8.62
CA ALA A 34 -19.62 -2.33 -8.04
C ALA A 34 -18.59 -1.95 -6.96
N CYS A 35 -18.48 -2.73 -5.89
CA CYS A 35 -17.47 -2.49 -4.86
C CYS A 35 -16.07 -2.53 -5.48
N PRO A 36 -15.30 -1.43 -5.46
CA PRO A 36 -14.05 -1.35 -6.21
C PRO A 36 -12.95 -2.24 -5.62
N ILE A 37 -13.09 -2.64 -4.36
CA ILE A 37 -12.09 -3.42 -3.62
C ILE A 37 -12.32 -4.93 -3.75
N CYS A 38 -13.55 -5.40 -3.57
CA CYS A 38 -13.82 -6.84 -3.56
C CYS A 38 -14.46 -7.33 -4.85
N GLN A 39 -15.12 -6.46 -5.62
CA GLN A 39 -15.83 -6.76 -6.87
C GLN A 39 -16.88 -7.88 -6.77
N LYS A 40 -17.33 -8.24 -5.55
CA LYS A 40 -18.29 -9.32 -5.28
C LYS A 40 -19.75 -8.87 -5.21
N ALA A 41 -20.00 -7.58 -5.02
CA ALA A 41 -21.35 -7.04 -4.90
C ALA A 41 -21.40 -5.58 -5.35
N MET A 42 -22.59 -5.13 -5.74
CA MET A 42 -22.90 -3.71 -5.89
C MET A 42 -22.93 -3.03 -4.51
N LEU A 43 -22.56 -1.76 -4.48
CA LEU A 43 -22.74 -0.92 -3.32
C LEU A 43 -24.24 -0.63 -3.15
N VAL A 44 -24.69 -0.65 -1.89
CA VAL A 44 -26.07 -0.38 -1.48
C VAL A 44 -26.11 0.73 -0.45
N PRO A 45 -27.22 1.48 -0.30
CA PRO A 45 -27.32 2.52 0.71
C PRO A 45 -26.95 2.00 2.10
N ALA A 46 -26.10 2.73 2.81
CA ALA A 46 -25.73 2.35 4.17
C ALA A 46 -26.91 2.58 5.14
N ALA A 47 -27.01 1.74 6.16
CA ALA A 47 -28.06 1.87 7.19
C ALA A 47 -27.97 3.18 7.99
N GLN A 48 -26.77 3.75 8.09
CA GLN A 48 -26.51 5.02 8.74
C GLN A 48 -25.83 5.96 7.75
N THR A 49 -26.38 7.16 7.62
CA THR A 49 -25.71 8.25 6.92
C THR A 49 -24.51 8.70 7.75
N ARG A 50 -23.40 9.00 7.08
CA ARG A 50 -22.22 9.59 7.72
C ARG A 50 -21.93 10.91 7.04
N LYS A 51 -21.49 11.90 7.81
CA LYS A 51 -20.92 13.13 7.27
C LYS A 51 -19.45 12.86 6.95
N MET A 52 -19.01 13.31 5.78
CA MET A 52 -17.59 13.27 5.44
C MET A 52 -16.80 14.18 6.39
N PRO A 53 -15.73 13.69 7.05
CA PRO A 53 -14.82 14.54 7.80
C PRO A 53 -14.21 15.63 6.91
N SER A 54 -13.77 16.73 7.51
CA SER A 54 -13.09 17.80 6.77
C SER A 54 -11.86 17.24 6.06
N VAL A 55 -11.85 17.33 4.73
CA VAL A 55 -10.71 16.95 3.90
C VAL A 55 -9.85 18.19 3.67
N GLU A 56 -8.69 18.22 4.30
CA GLU A 56 -7.75 19.33 4.18
C GLU A 56 -6.87 19.18 2.94
N LEU A 57 -6.41 17.95 2.67
CA LEU A 57 -5.49 17.66 1.58
C LEU A 57 -5.99 16.53 0.68
N ILE A 58 -5.70 16.64 -0.61
CA ILE A 58 -5.89 15.57 -1.58
C ILE A 58 -4.63 15.42 -2.43
N VAL A 59 -4.11 14.21 -2.50
CA VAL A 59 -3.11 13.88 -3.52
C VAL A 59 -3.89 13.61 -4.82
N LYS A 60 -3.65 14.42 -5.85
CA LYS A 60 -4.32 14.21 -7.14
C LYS A 60 -3.65 13.05 -7.89
N PRO A 61 -4.41 12.20 -8.61
CA PRO A 61 -3.80 11.28 -9.55
C PRO A 61 -2.97 12.07 -10.56
N SER A 62 -1.67 11.75 -10.67
CA SER A 62 -0.70 12.53 -11.47
C SER A 62 -0.22 11.79 -12.71
N LEU A 63 -0.66 10.54 -12.89
CA LEU A 63 -0.23 9.70 -14.01
C LEU A 63 -1.08 9.98 -15.23
N ASP A 64 -0.42 10.16 -16.38
CA ASP A 64 -1.11 10.18 -17.66
C ASP A 64 -1.53 8.76 -18.09
N LYS A 65 -2.44 8.71 -19.07
CA LYS A 65 -2.97 7.44 -19.58
C LYS A 65 -1.85 6.55 -20.15
N ALA A 66 -0.87 7.12 -20.83
CA ALA A 66 0.23 6.36 -21.43
C ALA A 66 1.08 5.64 -20.38
N THR A 67 1.38 6.31 -19.27
CA THR A 67 2.11 5.72 -18.13
C THR A 67 1.30 4.60 -17.48
N ILE A 68 -0.01 4.81 -17.27
CA ILE A 68 -0.89 3.77 -16.72
C ILE A 68 -0.92 2.53 -17.63
N ASP A 69 -1.11 2.73 -18.93
CA ASP A 69 -1.16 1.65 -19.92
C ASP A 69 0.16 0.86 -19.94
N ALA A 70 1.31 1.55 -19.86
CA ALA A 70 2.63 0.92 -19.78
C ALA A 70 2.83 0.10 -18.49
N GLN A 71 2.37 0.60 -17.34
CA GLN A 71 2.43 -0.13 -16.07
C GLN A 71 1.53 -1.37 -16.09
N LEU A 72 0.33 -1.27 -16.65
CA LEU A 72 -0.57 -2.41 -16.83
C LEU A 72 0.01 -3.44 -17.80
N ALA A 73 0.63 -3.02 -18.90
CA ALA A 73 1.32 -3.92 -19.82
C ALA A 73 2.46 -4.68 -19.12
N ARG A 74 3.26 -3.97 -18.30
CA ARG A 74 4.30 -4.60 -17.47
C ARG A 74 3.72 -5.58 -16.46
N PHE A 75 2.60 -5.24 -15.82
CA PHE A 75 1.93 -6.09 -14.84
C PHE A 75 1.39 -7.39 -15.45
N CYS A 76 0.77 -7.32 -16.63
CA CYS A 76 0.22 -8.50 -17.31
C CYS A 76 1.31 -9.45 -17.85
N LYS A 77 2.53 -8.93 -18.11
CA LYS A 77 3.65 -9.71 -18.64
C LYS A 77 4.09 -10.81 -17.68
N GLY A 78 4.37 -11.99 -18.24
CA GLY A 78 4.93 -13.13 -17.49
C GLY A 78 3.92 -13.93 -16.67
N SER A 79 2.62 -13.65 -16.80
CA SER A 79 1.56 -14.49 -16.22
C SER A 79 1.53 -15.87 -16.88
N ALA A 80 1.42 -16.93 -16.08
CA ALA A 80 1.24 -18.28 -16.61
C ALA A 80 -0.21 -18.46 -17.05
N PHE A 81 -0.44 -18.90 -18.29
CA PHE A 81 -1.78 -19.19 -18.82
C PHE A 81 -2.82 -18.07 -18.54
N PRO A 82 -2.59 -16.82 -18.99
CA PRO A 82 -3.47 -15.71 -18.68
C PRO A 82 -4.90 -15.95 -19.18
N PHE A 83 -5.87 -15.47 -18.40
CA PHE A 83 -7.28 -15.43 -18.82
C PHE A 83 -7.46 -14.51 -20.03
N PRO A 84 -8.43 -14.77 -20.92
CA PRO A 84 -8.72 -13.88 -22.06
C PRO A 84 -9.03 -12.43 -21.65
N ASP A 85 -9.63 -12.25 -20.46
CA ASP A 85 -9.97 -10.94 -19.90
C ASP A 85 -8.79 -10.24 -19.22
N PHE A 86 -7.71 -10.96 -18.91
CA PHE A 86 -6.53 -10.42 -18.25
C PHE A 86 -5.60 -9.72 -19.25
N LYS A 87 -6.07 -8.59 -19.76
CA LYS A 87 -5.39 -7.75 -20.77
C LYS A 87 -5.23 -6.31 -20.27
N PRO A 88 -4.12 -5.63 -20.58
CA PRO A 88 -3.90 -4.24 -20.17
C PRO A 88 -5.03 -3.31 -20.61
N GLU A 89 -5.56 -3.51 -21.82
CA GLU A 89 -6.62 -2.66 -22.39
C GLU A 89 -7.93 -2.80 -21.61
N ASN A 90 -8.29 -4.03 -21.24
CA ASN A 90 -9.47 -4.30 -20.43
C ASN A 90 -9.34 -3.71 -19.02
N LEU A 91 -8.14 -3.80 -18.43
CA LEU A 91 -7.88 -3.22 -17.12
C LEU A 91 -7.94 -1.69 -17.16
N SER A 92 -7.34 -1.08 -18.18
CA SER A 92 -7.33 0.37 -18.39
C SER A 92 -8.74 0.94 -18.54
N GLN A 93 -9.61 0.27 -19.32
CA GLN A 93 -11.00 0.68 -19.54
C GLN A 93 -11.89 0.60 -18.30
N ARG A 94 -11.48 -0.16 -17.28
CA ARG A 94 -12.27 -0.43 -16.06
C ARG A 94 -11.72 0.28 -14.82
N LEU A 95 -10.80 1.23 -15.00
CA LEU A 95 -10.22 1.97 -13.89
C LEU A 95 -11.29 2.86 -13.23
N VAL A 96 -11.34 2.75 -11.90
CA VAL A 96 -12.16 3.61 -11.05
C VAL A 96 -11.26 4.23 -10.00
N LEU A 97 -11.36 5.55 -9.82
CA LEU A 97 -10.64 6.25 -8.75
C LEU A 97 -11.30 5.96 -7.40
N VAL A 98 -10.48 5.49 -6.47
CA VAL A 98 -10.83 5.25 -5.07
C VAL A 98 -9.84 6.01 -4.20
N ASN A 99 -10.32 7.05 -3.55
CA ASN A 99 -9.61 7.74 -2.50
C ASN A 99 -9.73 6.97 -1.20
N TRP A 100 -8.64 6.80 -0.47
CA TRP A 100 -8.72 6.35 0.91
C TRP A 100 -8.16 7.41 1.86
N PRO A 101 -8.71 7.51 3.09
CA PRO A 101 -8.32 8.54 4.03
C PRO A 101 -7.09 8.15 4.84
N ILE A 102 -6.35 9.18 5.25
CA ILE A 102 -5.48 9.19 6.43
C ILE A 102 -5.88 10.39 7.28
N TRP A 103 -5.62 10.32 8.58
CA TRP A 103 -5.85 11.42 9.49
C TRP A 103 -4.64 12.36 9.49
N LEU A 104 -4.96 13.65 9.53
CA LEU A 104 -4.06 14.75 9.77
C LEU A 104 -4.49 15.34 11.11
N THR A 105 -3.55 15.42 12.05
CA THR A 105 -3.82 15.98 13.37
C THR A 105 -2.91 17.15 13.64
N ASP A 106 -3.49 18.33 13.79
CA ASP A 106 -2.79 19.49 14.34
C ASP A 106 -2.88 19.42 15.87
N GLY A 107 -1.86 19.90 16.56
CA GLY A 107 -1.86 19.89 18.01
C GLY A 107 -0.83 20.81 18.63
N ASP A 108 -1.19 21.33 19.81
CA ASP A 108 -0.30 22.10 20.66
C ASP A 108 0.29 21.21 21.75
N LEU A 109 1.59 21.39 21.98
CA LEU A 109 2.34 20.68 23.00
C LEU A 109 3.00 21.71 23.92
N LYS A 110 2.68 21.65 25.22
CA LYS A 110 3.18 22.59 26.22
C LYS A 110 3.57 21.87 27.50
N GLY A 111 4.85 21.94 27.89
CA GLY A 111 5.29 21.30 29.12
C GLY A 111 6.80 21.16 29.29
N ALA A 112 7.16 20.51 30.38
CA ALA A 112 8.55 20.21 30.71
C ALA A 112 9.02 18.95 29.98
N TRP A 113 10.32 18.89 29.68
CA TRP A 113 10.95 17.72 29.09
C TRP A 113 12.32 17.45 29.72
N ASP A 114 12.75 16.20 29.64
CA ASP A 114 14.11 15.78 29.98
C ASP A 114 14.62 14.74 28.97
N ALA A 115 15.91 14.81 28.64
CA ALA A 115 16.55 13.89 27.70
C ALA A 115 18.08 13.88 27.88
N ARG A 116 18.75 12.94 27.20
CA ARG A 116 20.21 12.92 27.05
C ARG A 116 20.59 13.30 25.62
N PHE A 117 21.45 14.31 25.49
CA PHE A 117 21.93 14.82 24.21
C PHE A 117 23.36 14.34 23.99
N GLY A 118 23.61 13.73 22.85
CA GLY A 118 24.92 13.21 22.49
C GLY A 118 25.63 14.16 21.53
N TYR A 119 26.83 14.58 21.91
CA TYR A 119 27.73 15.40 21.09
C TYR A 119 28.89 14.56 20.59
N ASP A 120 29.07 14.52 19.27
CA ASP A 120 30.16 13.79 18.64
C ASP A 120 31.47 14.57 18.82
N TYR A 121 32.50 13.87 19.30
CA TYR A 121 33.86 14.40 19.38
C TYR A 121 34.87 13.36 18.93
N GLN A 122 35.99 13.81 18.38
CA GLN A 122 37.05 12.95 17.88
C GLN A 122 38.10 12.74 18.97
N VAL A 123 38.55 11.49 19.14
CA VAL A 123 39.68 11.13 20.00
C VAL A 123 40.72 10.39 19.18
N GLU A 124 41.99 10.74 19.37
CA GLU A 124 43.11 9.93 18.89
C GLU A 124 43.24 8.68 19.78
N SER A 125 43.24 7.50 19.17
CA SER A 125 43.49 6.22 19.82
C SER A 125 44.63 5.53 19.08
N SER A 126 45.57 4.91 19.80
CA SER A 126 46.50 3.97 19.17
C SER A 126 45.82 2.62 18.96
N ARG A 127 46.10 1.99 17.83
CA ARG A 127 45.84 0.57 17.59
C ARG A 127 47.20 -0.11 17.46
N GLU A 128 47.52 -0.93 18.45
CA GLU A 128 48.70 -1.79 18.40
C GLU A 128 48.41 -3.01 17.53
N GLN A 129 49.30 -3.31 16.60
CA GLN A 129 49.26 -4.50 15.78
C GLN A 129 50.60 -5.23 15.91
N MET A 130 50.55 -6.52 16.27
CA MET A 130 51.72 -7.38 16.26
C MET A 130 51.94 -7.90 14.84
N GLY A 131 53.10 -7.60 14.26
CA GLY A 131 53.56 -8.15 12.98
C GLY A 131 54.84 -8.97 13.14
N ASN A 132 55.35 -9.53 12.04
CA ASN A 132 56.58 -10.32 12.03
C ASN A 132 57.83 -9.53 12.49
N ALA A 133 57.75 -8.19 12.51
CA ALA A 133 58.82 -7.29 12.96
C ALA A 133 58.61 -6.73 14.38
N GLY A 134 57.61 -7.22 15.13
CA GLY A 134 57.28 -6.75 16.49
C GLY A 134 56.00 -5.90 16.55
N TRP A 135 55.81 -5.20 17.68
CA TRP A 135 54.67 -4.31 17.92
C TRP A 135 54.76 -3.05 17.05
N SER A 136 53.66 -2.71 16.38
CA SER A 136 53.51 -1.46 15.61
C SER A 136 52.26 -0.70 16.06
N SER A 137 52.42 0.58 16.41
CA SER A 137 51.32 1.45 16.83
C SER A 137 50.84 2.33 15.67
N GLN A 138 49.57 2.21 15.30
CA GLN A 138 48.93 3.09 14.32
C GLN A 138 47.96 4.06 15.02
N LYS A 139 48.11 5.37 14.78
CA LYS A 139 47.12 6.36 15.20
C LYS A 139 45.82 6.17 14.43
N VAL A 140 44.72 5.99 15.15
CA VAL A 140 43.36 5.85 14.61
C VAL A 140 42.47 6.91 15.28
N ILE A 141 41.87 7.78 14.47
CA ILE A 141 40.86 8.72 14.94
C ILE A 141 39.55 7.93 15.15
N LYS A 142 38.99 8.02 16.36
CA LYS A 142 37.69 7.42 16.69
C LYS A 142 36.70 8.51 17.06
N THR A 143 35.48 8.42 16.53
CA THR A 143 34.35 9.25 16.99
C THR A 143 33.80 8.67 18.29
N ARG A 144 33.62 9.51 19.28
CA ARG A 144 32.97 9.20 20.57
C ARG A 144 31.79 10.15 20.77
N VAL A 145 30.82 9.71 21.55
CA VAL A 145 29.65 10.52 21.92
C VAL A 145 29.79 10.93 23.37
N LYS A 146 29.70 12.23 23.65
CA LYS A 146 29.57 12.77 24.99
C LYS A 146 28.09 13.00 25.28
N ASP A 147 27.53 12.22 26.19
CA ASP A 147 26.15 12.39 26.61
C ASP A 147 26.02 13.44 27.72
N GLU A 148 25.14 14.41 27.50
CA GLU A 148 24.80 15.45 28.47
C GLU A 148 23.30 15.39 28.81
N PRO A 149 22.91 15.17 30.08
CA PRO A 149 21.52 15.27 30.47
C PRO A 149 21.07 16.74 30.42
N ARG A 150 19.94 16.99 29.77
CA ARG A 150 19.34 18.33 29.72
C ARG A 150 17.85 18.23 30.06
N LYS A 151 17.34 19.31 30.64
CA LYS A 151 15.93 19.50 30.94
C LYS A 151 15.52 20.88 30.44
N GLY A 152 14.26 21.03 30.08
CA GLY A 152 13.76 22.30 29.62
C GLY A 152 12.24 22.35 29.59
N PHE A 153 11.74 23.41 29.00
CA PHE A 153 10.33 23.62 28.72
C PHE A 153 10.17 23.81 27.21
N ILE A 154 9.07 23.33 26.66
CA ILE A 154 8.72 23.51 25.26
C ILE A 154 7.25 23.90 25.13
N GLU A 155 6.98 24.84 24.24
CA GLU A 155 5.65 25.24 23.82
C GLU A 155 5.68 25.35 22.28
N ARG A 156 5.00 24.43 21.60
CA ARG A 156 5.04 24.31 20.14
C ARG A 156 3.69 23.86 19.59
N HIS A 157 3.36 24.41 18.43
CA HIS A 157 2.30 23.92 17.56
C HIS A 157 2.92 22.99 16.49
N TYR A 158 2.25 21.89 16.17
CA TYR A 158 2.61 21.02 15.06
C TYR A 158 1.41 20.78 14.17
N ASP A 159 1.56 21.07 12.88
CA ASP A 159 0.55 20.78 11.87
C ASP A 159 0.69 19.33 11.36
N ASN A 160 -0.44 18.75 10.96
CA ASN A 160 -0.48 17.59 10.06
C ASN A 160 0.33 16.38 10.55
N VAL A 161 0.16 15.97 11.81
CA VAL A 161 0.63 14.67 12.30
C VAL A 161 -0.16 13.56 11.62
N LEU A 162 0.54 12.67 10.92
CA LEU A 162 -0.07 11.62 10.11
C LEU A 162 -0.43 10.42 10.96
N SER A 163 -1.67 9.94 10.85
CA SER A 163 -2.11 8.68 11.45
C SER A 163 -3.06 7.91 10.51
N PRO A 164 -3.10 6.57 10.60
CA PRO A 164 -3.92 5.77 9.69
C PRO A 164 -5.41 5.93 10.00
N ALA A 165 -6.24 6.14 8.97
CA ALA A 165 -7.70 6.08 9.12
C ALA A 165 -8.30 4.69 8.82
N LEU A 166 -7.44 3.73 8.43
CA LEU A 166 -7.83 2.38 8.02
C LEU A 166 -6.91 1.34 8.65
N HIS A 167 -7.48 0.25 9.15
CA HIS A 167 -6.71 -0.87 9.72
C HIS A 167 -5.73 -1.50 8.71
N ASN A 168 -6.08 -1.50 7.42
CA ASN A 168 -5.25 -2.04 6.36
C ASN A 168 -4.38 -0.99 5.66
N HIS A 169 -4.12 0.15 6.30
CA HIS A 169 -3.29 1.21 5.72
C HIS A 169 -1.88 0.73 5.34
N GLN A 170 -1.16 0.12 6.30
CA GLN A 170 0.21 -0.37 6.06
C GLN A 170 0.26 -1.48 5.01
N GLU A 171 -0.70 -2.41 5.04
CA GLU A 171 -0.80 -3.47 4.02
C GLU A 171 -0.97 -2.87 2.62
N ARG A 172 -1.77 -1.82 2.46
CA ARG A 172 -1.92 -1.17 1.14
C ARG A 172 -0.65 -0.44 0.72
N LEU A 173 0.01 0.27 1.63
CA LEU A 173 1.28 0.94 1.32
C LEU A 173 2.34 -0.08 0.89
N SER A 174 2.36 -1.26 1.51
CA SER A 174 3.30 -2.30 1.14
C SER A 174 2.95 -2.97 -0.20
N GLN A 175 1.66 -2.97 -0.59
CA GLN A 175 1.20 -3.44 -1.90
C GLN A 175 1.51 -2.47 -3.05
N ILE A 176 1.19 -1.17 -2.90
CA ILE A 176 1.22 -0.18 -3.99
C ILE A 176 2.15 1.02 -3.71
N GLY A 177 2.97 0.96 -2.67
CA GLY A 177 3.93 2.02 -2.32
C GLY A 177 3.34 3.23 -1.61
N SER A 178 4.23 4.11 -1.15
CA SER A 178 3.93 5.34 -0.41
C SER A 178 3.50 6.50 -1.29
N TYR A 179 2.92 7.52 -0.64
CA TYR A 179 2.53 8.78 -1.26
C TYR A 179 3.41 9.92 -0.75
N GLN A 180 3.63 10.91 -1.61
CA GLN A 180 4.33 12.15 -1.29
C GLN A 180 3.29 13.24 -1.02
N LEU A 181 3.05 13.53 0.26
CA LEU A 181 2.03 14.50 0.69
C LEU A 181 2.42 15.97 0.46
N ASN A 182 3.71 16.26 0.28
CA ASN A 182 4.17 17.59 -0.13
C ASN A 182 3.69 17.99 -1.54
N GLN A 183 3.18 17.03 -2.33
CA GLN A 183 2.54 17.27 -3.63
C GLN A 183 1.01 17.35 -3.53
N ALA A 184 0.44 17.26 -2.33
CA ALA A 184 -1.00 17.37 -2.13
C ALA A 184 -1.47 18.82 -2.31
N SER A 185 -2.72 18.96 -2.75
CA SER A 185 -3.40 20.26 -2.86
C SER A 185 -4.54 20.34 -1.85
N PRO A 186 -5.06 21.54 -1.52
CA PRO A 186 -6.23 21.68 -0.68
C PRO A 186 -7.43 20.85 -1.18
N GLY A 187 -8.12 20.18 -0.26
CA GLY A 187 -9.27 19.33 -0.55
C GLY A 187 -10.48 20.12 -1.03
N LYS A 188 -10.76 20.10 -2.33
CA LYS A 188 -11.98 20.69 -2.91
C LYS A 188 -13.03 19.62 -3.16
N ALA A 189 -14.30 19.95 -2.94
CA ALA A 189 -15.41 19.02 -3.16
C ALA A 189 -15.45 18.46 -4.58
N GLU A 190 -15.14 19.28 -5.59
CA GLU A 190 -15.04 18.87 -7.00
C GLU A 190 -13.98 17.80 -7.22
N ASP A 191 -12.80 17.96 -6.62
CA ASP A 191 -11.69 17.01 -6.73
C ASP A 191 -12.05 15.67 -6.04
N ILE A 192 -12.72 15.74 -4.88
CA ILE A 192 -13.18 14.55 -4.14
C ILE A 192 -14.26 13.80 -4.93
N ALA A 193 -15.15 14.52 -5.62
CA ALA A 193 -16.25 13.96 -6.40
C ALA A 193 -15.83 13.27 -7.71
N THR A 194 -14.54 13.33 -8.08
CA THR A 194 -14.00 12.60 -9.24
C THR A 194 -13.90 11.09 -9.03
N GLY A 195 -14.06 10.60 -7.79
CA GLY A 195 -13.98 9.18 -7.45
C GLY A 195 -14.79 8.81 -6.20
N LEU A 196 -14.66 7.55 -5.78
CA LEU A 196 -15.20 7.10 -4.49
C LEU A 196 -14.25 7.46 -3.37
N THR A 197 -14.76 7.84 -2.20
CA THR A 197 -13.92 7.96 -0.99
C THR A 197 -14.28 6.87 -0.01
N GLN A 198 -13.34 5.99 0.32
CA GLN A 198 -13.55 4.98 1.35
C GLN A 198 -13.70 5.65 2.72
N ILE A 199 -14.68 5.21 3.52
CA ILE A 199 -14.86 5.70 4.89
C ILE A 199 -13.85 5.02 5.81
N GLY A 200 -13.20 5.81 6.65
CA GLY A 200 -12.27 5.35 7.67
C GLY A 200 -12.90 4.33 8.64
N THR A 201 -12.10 3.36 9.06
CA THR A 201 -12.48 2.34 10.05
C THR A 201 -11.89 2.60 11.43
N ILE A 202 -10.93 3.53 11.53
CA ILE A 202 -10.30 3.93 12.79
C ILE A 202 -10.75 5.36 13.09
N ALA A 203 -11.38 5.57 14.23
CA ALA A 203 -11.83 6.87 14.69
C ALA A 203 -10.68 7.66 15.36
N PRO A 204 -10.73 9.00 15.34
CA PRO A 204 -9.77 9.85 16.06
C PRO A 204 -9.54 9.46 17.53
N SER A 205 -10.60 9.06 18.24
CA SER A 205 -10.52 8.64 19.64
C SER A 205 -9.63 7.41 19.87
N GLU A 206 -9.44 6.57 18.86
CA GLU A 206 -8.58 5.38 18.93
C GLU A 206 -7.10 5.72 18.66
N LEU A 207 -6.81 6.94 18.19
CA LEU A 207 -5.49 7.36 17.74
C LEU A 207 -4.85 8.42 18.65
N GLU A 208 -5.52 8.83 19.72
CA GLU A 208 -5.04 9.92 20.58
C GLU A 208 -3.64 9.64 21.16
N ASP A 209 -3.43 8.46 21.74
CA ASP A 209 -2.13 8.07 22.29
C ASP A 209 -1.05 7.95 21.20
N PHE A 210 -1.40 7.43 20.02
CA PHE A 210 -0.50 7.35 18.88
C PHE A 210 -0.06 8.76 18.45
N VAL A 211 -1.00 9.71 18.32
CA VAL A 211 -0.70 11.08 17.92
C VAL A 211 0.12 11.80 18.99
N LYS A 212 -0.18 11.62 20.29
CA LYS A 212 0.64 12.19 21.38
C LYS A 212 2.08 11.70 21.31
N GLN A 213 2.31 10.42 21.02
CA GLN A 213 3.65 9.88 20.82
C GLN A 213 4.36 10.50 19.62
N GLU A 214 3.68 10.68 18.49
CA GLU A 214 4.26 11.31 17.30
C GLU A 214 4.57 12.80 17.52
N LEU A 215 3.69 13.54 18.21
CA LEU A 215 3.94 14.92 18.64
C LEU A 215 5.17 15.01 19.54
N SER A 216 5.29 14.10 20.52
CA SER A 216 6.46 14.01 21.41
C SER A 216 7.74 13.71 20.64
N LYS A 217 7.70 12.85 19.61
CA LYS A 217 8.86 12.59 18.73
C LYS A 217 9.29 13.83 17.96
N ARG A 218 8.34 14.63 17.45
CA ARG A 218 8.66 15.91 16.78
C ARG A 218 9.27 16.91 17.77
N ALA A 219 8.71 17.02 18.98
CA ALA A 219 9.30 17.82 20.05
C ALA A 219 10.72 17.38 20.41
N ALA A 220 10.99 16.08 20.47
CA ALA A 220 12.33 15.55 20.69
C ALA A 220 13.32 15.99 19.59
N GLN A 221 12.87 15.99 18.32
CA GLN A 221 13.68 16.45 17.19
C GLN A 221 13.95 17.95 17.26
N ASP A 222 12.96 18.76 17.61
CA ASP A 222 13.12 20.21 17.78
C ASP A 222 14.10 20.53 18.92
N CYS A 223 13.97 19.87 20.07
CA CYS A 223 14.91 20.02 21.18
C CYS A 223 16.34 19.62 20.78
N ARG A 224 16.48 18.53 20.01
CA ARG A 224 17.78 18.08 19.47
C ARG A 224 18.41 19.14 18.57
N LEU A 225 17.65 19.66 17.61
CA LEU A 225 18.10 20.69 16.69
C LEU A 225 18.48 21.99 17.44
N ALA A 226 17.64 22.43 18.37
CA ALA A 226 17.91 23.61 19.19
C ALA A 226 19.14 23.47 20.11
N SER A 227 19.52 22.24 20.45
CA SER A 227 20.70 21.94 21.28
C SER A 227 21.97 21.72 20.46
N ASP A 228 21.90 21.75 19.13
CA ASP A 228 23.00 21.39 18.22
C ASP A 228 23.61 19.99 18.49
N ALA A 229 22.79 19.08 19.00
CA ALA A 229 23.21 17.72 19.33
C ALA A 229 23.05 16.80 18.13
N GLN A 230 24.01 15.90 17.92
CA GLN A 230 23.93 14.90 16.85
C GLN A 230 22.96 13.77 17.24
N HIS A 231 22.86 13.46 18.55
CA HIS A 231 22.02 12.39 19.07
C HIS A 231 21.11 12.88 20.18
N ILE A 232 19.93 12.25 20.31
CA ILE A 232 19.04 12.41 21.45
C ILE A 232 18.56 11.03 21.90
N ARG A 233 18.51 10.79 23.21
CA ARG A 233 18.03 9.53 23.79
C ARG A 233 17.16 9.80 25.02
N ASN A 234 16.24 8.88 25.29
CA ASN A 234 15.37 8.88 26.47
C ASN A 234 14.62 10.20 26.64
N PHE A 235 14.12 10.76 25.54
CA PHE A 235 13.30 11.96 25.61
C PHE A 235 11.97 11.64 26.29
N THR A 236 11.73 12.29 27.42
CA THR A 236 10.49 12.19 28.18
C THR A 236 9.82 13.56 28.18
N PHE A 237 8.56 13.59 27.74
CA PHE A 237 7.74 14.80 27.79
C PHE A 237 6.70 14.68 28.89
N ASN A 238 6.67 15.68 29.76
CA ASN A 238 5.74 15.80 30.89
C ASN A 238 4.96 17.11 30.72
N GLY A 239 3.80 17.04 30.09
CA GLY A 239 2.98 18.20 29.80
C GLY A 239 1.68 17.87 29.11
N ASP A 240 1.02 18.93 28.67
CA ASP A 240 -0.31 18.87 28.09
C ASP A 240 -0.25 18.86 26.55
N TYR A 241 -1.18 18.11 25.98
CA TYR A 241 -1.47 18.11 24.55
C TYR A 241 -2.84 18.76 24.36
N ASN A 242 -2.87 19.92 23.70
CA ASN A 242 -4.06 20.75 23.56
C ASN A 242 -4.45 20.90 22.09
N ASN A 243 -5.69 21.31 21.86
CA ASN A 243 -6.21 21.70 20.55
C ASN A 243 -6.01 20.64 19.45
N LEU A 244 -6.17 19.36 19.78
CA LEU A 244 -6.08 18.27 18.79
C LEU A 244 -7.19 18.41 17.75
N ARG A 245 -6.83 18.92 16.57
CA ARG A 245 -7.75 19.16 15.46
C ARG A 245 -7.53 18.09 14.39
N TRP A 246 -8.61 17.40 14.03
CA TRP A 246 -8.56 16.27 13.12
C TRP A 246 -9.17 16.63 11.77
N THR A 247 -8.36 16.51 10.72
CA THR A 247 -8.76 16.61 9.32
C THR A 247 -8.28 15.37 8.56
N GLN A 248 -8.63 15.24 7.29
CA GLN A 248 -8.22 14.11 6.46
C GLN A 248 -7.37 14.55 5.27
N ALA A 249 -6.39 13.71 4.94
CA ALA A 249 -5.77 13.65 3.64
C ALA A 249 -6.36 12.47 2.85
N LEU A 250 -6.60 12.65 1.56
CA LEU A 250 -7.05 11.59 0.66
C LEU A 250 -5.93 11.12 -0.27
N LEU A 251 -5.71 9.80 -0.31
CA LEU A 251 -4.72 9.15 -1.16
C LEU A 251 -5.40 8.44 -2.35
N PRO A 252 -5.00 8.73 -3.59
CA PRO A 252 -5.65 8.21 -4.79
C PRO A 252 -5.14 6.81 -5.13
N MET A 253 -6.05 5.85 -5.19
CA MET A 253 -5.79 4.53 -5.76
C MET A 253 -6.74 4.29 -6.93
N LEU A 254 -6.22 3.83 -8.06
CA LEU A 254 -7.06 3.33 -9.14
C LEU A 254 -7.33 1.84 -8.92
N ALA A 255 -8.58 1.43 -9.02
CA ALA A 255 -8.99 0.04 -8.93
C ALA A 255 -9.54 -0.43 -10.28
N SER A 256 -9.18 -1.65 -10.67
CA SER A 256 -9.67 -2.33 -11.86
C SER A 256 -9.84 -3.83 -11.56
N TYR A 257 -10.33 -4.59 -12.54
CA TYR A 257 -10.51 -6.03 -12.40
C TYR A 257 -10.45 -6.77 -13.73
N TYR A 258 -10.10 -8.06 -13.64
CA TYR A 258 -10.30 -9.04 -14.70
C TYR A 258 -11.12 -10.22 -14.18
N THR A 259 -11.65 -11.00 -15.10
CA THR A 259 -12.57 -12.11 -14.84
C THR A 259 -11.89 -13.45 -15.13
N ASP A 260 -12.05 -14.43 -14.25
CA ASP A 260 -11.57 -15.79 -14.46
C ASP A 260 -12.56 -16.67 -15.24
N ASP A 261 -12.17 -17.92 -15.51
CA ASP A 261 -12.98 -18.90 -16.25
C ASP A 261 -14.33 -19.23 -15.58
N LYS A 262 -14.49 -18.91 -14.30
CA LYS A 262 -15.71 -19.14 -13.51
C LYS A 262 -16.56 -17.88 -13.36
N GLY A 263 -16.13 -16.75 -13.92
CA GLY A 263 -16.81 -15.47 -13.77
C GLY A 263 -16.40 -14.69 -12.51
N ASN A 264 -15.44 -15.16 -11.70
CA ASN A 264 -15.00 -14.40 -10.54
C ASN A 264 -14.11 -13.24 -10.97
N ARG A 265 -14.34 -12.07 -10.36
CA ARG A 265 -13.54 -10.87 -10.58
C ARG A 265 -12.36 -10.83 -9.62
N HIS A 266 -11.16 -10.64 -10.17
CA HIS A 266 -9.91 -10.48 -9.45
C HIS A 266 -9.48 -9.01 -9.55
N VAL A 267 -9.23 -8.38 -8.41
CA VAL A 267 -8.95 -6.95 -8.33
C VAL A 267 -7.47 -6.65 -8.60
N VAL A 268 -7.25 -5.57 -9.34
CA VAL A 268 -5.94 -4.98 -9.61
C VAL A 268 -5.99 -3.53 -9.15
N THR A 269 -5.03 -3.12 -8.33
CA THR A 269 -4.91 -1.78 -7.79
C THR A 269 -3.65 -1.10 -8.30
N ILE A 270 -3.73 0.22 -8.51
CA ILE A 270 -2.64 1.05 -8.96
C ILE A 270 -2.56 2.25 -8.03
N ASN A 271 -1.37 2.58 -7.56
CA ASN A 271 -1.15 3.85 -6.85
C ASN A 271 -1.29 5.01 -7.85
N GLY A 272 -2.20 5.94 -7.57
CA GLY A 272 -2.55 7.03 -8.47
C GLY A 272 -1.46 8.10 -8.63
N GLN A 273 -0.41 8.09 -7.80
CA GLN A 273 0.70 9.05 -7.86
C GLN A 273 1.95 8.46 -8.52
N ASN A 274 2.30 7.21 -8.20
CA ASN A 274 3.58 6.60 -8.65
C ASN A 274 3.41 5.44 -9.65
N GLY A 275 2.19 4.94 -9.85
CA GLY A 275 1.88 3.93 -10.86
C GLY A 275 2.23 2.50 -10.47
N ALA A 276 2.63 2.25 -9.22
CA ALA A 276 2.88 0.90 -8.73
C ALA A 276 1.59 0.07 -8.77
N VAL A 277 1.65 -1.09 -9.45
CA VAL A 277 0.52 -1.98 -9.68
C VAL A 277 0.61 -3.20 -8.78
N TYR A 278 -0.49 -3.54 -8.13
CA TYR A 278 -0.65 -4.75 -7.32
C TYR A 278 -1.93 -5.50 -7.69
N GLY A 279 -1.86 -6.83 -7.61
CA GLY A 279 -3.00 -7.70 -7.87
C GLY A 279 -2.54 -9.13 -8.05
N GLN A 280 -3.41 -10.08 -7.76
CA GLN A 280 -3.14 -11.49 -8.02
C GLN A 280 -3.21 -11.74 -9.53
N ARG A 281 -2.20 -12.42 -10.09
CA ARG A 281 -2.14 -12.76 -11.52
C ARG A 281 -2.48 -14.23 -11.70
N MET A 282 -3.75 -14.56 -11.59
CA MET A 282 -4.22 -15.94 -11.61
C MET A 282 -4.06 -16.57 -13.00
N ALA A 283 -3.78 -17.87 -13.02
CA ALA A 283 -3.62 -18.71 -14.21
C ALA A 283 -4.91 -19.48 -14.52
N SER A 284 -5.28 -19.53 -15.81
CA SER A 284 -6.40 -20.32 -16.32
C SER A 284 -6.06 -21.81 -16.32
N VAL A 285 -6.68 -22.54 -15.38
CA VAL A 285 -6.60 -24.01 -15.31
C VAL A 285 -7.29 -24.65 -16.52
N LYS A 286 -8.33 -24.01 -17.06
CA LYS A 286 -9.01 -24.48 -18.28
C LYS A 286 -8.07 -24.44 -19.49
N LYS A 287 -7.35 -23.34 -19.69
CA LYS A 287 -6.36 -23.19 -20.77
C LYS A 287 -5.19 -24.16 -20.61
N ALA A 288 -4.68 -24.31 -19.38
CA ALA A 288 -3.64 -25.27 -19.08
C ALA A 288 -4.10 -26.73 -19.32
N GLY A 289 -5.35 -27.06 -18.98
CA GLY A 289 -5.97 -28.36 -19.24
C GLY A 289 -6.12 -28.65 -20.73
N LEU A 290 -6.52 -27.67 -21.54
CA LEU A 290 -6.58 -27.81 -23.00
C LEU A 290 -5.20 -28.15 -23.58
N ILE A 291 -4.16 -27.41 -23.19
CA ILE A 291 -2.78 -27.66 -23.64
C ILE A 291 -2.31 -29.05 -23.17
N THR A 292 -2.62 -29.43 -21.93
CA THR A 292 -2.33 -30.76 -21.39
C THR A 292 -2.99 -31.86 -22.22
N GLY A 293 -4.26 -31.69 -22.60
CA GLY A 293 -4.98 -32.64 -23.46
C GLY A 293 -4.36 -32.78 -24.85
N ILE A 294 -3.95 -31.67 -25.48
CA ILE A 294 -3.24 -31.68 -26.76
C ILE A 294 -1.91 -32.42 -26.65
N LEU A 295 -1.11 -32.10 -25.62
CA LEU A 295 0.18 -32.76 -25.39
C LEU A 295 0.01 -34.25 -25.10
N LEU A 296 -1.03 -34.62 -24.36
CA LEU A 296 -1.33 -36.02 -24.06
C LEU A 296 -1.74 -36.78 -25.33
N ALA A 297 -2.56 -36.19 -26.19
CA ALA A 297 -2.92 -36.79 -27.48
C ALA A 297 -1.70 -37.00 -28.37
N VAL A 298 -0.81 -36.00 -28.48
CA VAL A 298 0.46 -36.12 -29.22
C VAL A 298 1.37 -37.18 -28.61
N ALA A 299 1.50 -37.22 -27.28
CA ALA A 299 2.29 -38.24 -26.60
C ALA A 299 1.75 -39.65 -26.88
N ILE A 300 0.43 -39.86 -26.82
CA ILE A 300 -0.20 -41.15 -27.13
C ILE A 300 0.08 -41.55 -28.58
N ILE A 301 -0.07 -40.64 -29.54
CA ILE A 301 0.22 -40.91 -30.96
C ILE A 301 1.69 -41.31 -31.15
N LEU A 302 2.63 -40.60 -30.51
CA LEU A 302 4.06 -40.94 -30.57
C LEU A 302 4.36 -42.31 -29.95
N VAL A 303 3.73 -42.63 -28.82
CA VAL A 303 3.86 -43.95 -28.19
C VAL A 303 3.32 -45.06 -29.09
N LEU A 304 2.19 -44.82 -29.76
CA LEU A 304 1.64 -45.77 -30.75
C LEU A 304 2.60 -45.97 -31.93
N ILE A 305 3.19 -44.89 -32.47
CA ILE A 305 4.18 -44.98 -33.56
C ILE A 305 5.41 -45.78 -33.13
N LEU A 306 5.96 -45.50 -31.94
CA LEU A 306 7.13 -46.22 -31.41
C LEU A 306 6.83 -47.70 -31.16
N TYR A 307 5.62 -48.01 -30.67
CA TYR A 307 5.14 -49.38 -30.50
C TYR A 307 5.12 -50.16 -31.82
N PHE A 308 4.55 -49.58 -32.88
CA PHE A 308 4.52 -50.21 -34.20
C PHE A 308 5.89 -50.27 -34.89
N ALA A 309 6.86 -49.46 -34.44
CA ALA A 309 8.23 -49.49 -34.95
C ALA A 309 9.15 -50.49 -34.21
N GLU A 310 8.62 -51.28 -33.27
CA GLU A 310 9.36 -52.27 -32.47
C GLU A 310 10.60 -51.71 -31.72
N VAL A 311 10.59 -50.41 -31.42
CA VAL A 311 11.66 -49.75 -30.65
C VAL A 311 11.40 -49.91 -29.16
N ASP A 312 12.40 -50.27 -28.35
CA ASP A 312 12.23 -50.37 -26.90
C ASP A 312 11.86 -49.01 -26.27
N PHE A 313 10.59 -48.82 -25.88
CA PHE A 313 10.00 -47.49 -25.66
C PHE A 313 9.44 -47.22 -24.25
N PHE A 314 9.50 -48.18 -23.32
CA PHE A 314 8.84 -48.08 -22.00
C PHE A 314 9.25 -46.86 -21.17
N ILE A 315 10.54 -46.51 -21.16
CA ILE A 315 11.04 -45.34 -20.42
C ILE A 315 10.63 -44.05 -21.16
N CYS A 316 10.72 -44.03 -22.50
CA CYS A 316 10.35 -42.87 -23.29
C CYS A 316 8.84 -42.55 -23.23
N SER A 317 7.97 -43.56 -23.24
CA SER A 317 6.51 -43.37 -23.17
C SER A 317 6.06 -42.83 -21.83
N SER A 318 6.57 -43.38 -20.73
CA SER A 318 6.25 -42.90 -19.38
C SER A 318 6.71 -41.45 -19.19
N VAL A 319 7.89 -41.09 -19.66
CA VAL A 319 8.38 -39.70 -19.64
C VAL A 319 7.48 -38.78 -20.46
N LEU A 320 7.14 -39.13 -21.70
CA LEU A 320 6.27 -38.29 -22.56
C LEU A 320 4.89 -38.03 -21.94
N LEU A 321 4.28 -39.05 -21.33
CA LEU A 321 2.99 -38.92 -20.66
C LEU A 321 3.09 -38.02 -19.41
N ILE A 322 4.16 -38.15 -18.61
CA ILE A 322 4.38 -37.29 -17.44
C ILE A 322 4.60 -35.83 -17.86
N LEU A 323 5.42 -35.60 -18.89
CA LEU A 323 5.72 -34.26 -19.39
C LEU A 323 4.46 -33.54 -19.90
N ALA A 324 3.47 -34.28 -20.43
CA ALA A 324 2.21 -33.70 -20.90
C ALA A 324 1.43 -32.97 -19.79
N PHE A 325 1.57 -33.37 -18.51
CA PHE A 325 0.89 -32.76 -17.37
C PHE A 325 1.57 -31.50 -16.80
N ILE A 326 2.79 -31.16 -17.26
CA ILE A 326 3.53 -29.98 -16.81
C ILE A 326 2.70 -28.69 -16.85
N PRO A 327 1.92 -28.38 -17.92
CA PRO A 327 1.13 -27.16 -17.96
C PRO A 327 0.13 -27.04 -16.81
N LEU A 328 -0.57 -28.14 -16.49
CA LEU A 328 -1.56 -28.17 -15.42
C LEU A 328 -0.91 -28.02 -14.04
N ILE A 329 0.19 -28.73 -13.79
CA ILE A 329 0.97 -28.63 -12.54
C ILE A 329 1.52 -27.20 -12.39
N ARG A 330 2.04 -26.61 -13.46
CA ARG A 330 2.55 -25.23 -13.47
C ARG A 330 1.46 -24.22 -13.19
N ALA A 331 0.26 -24.37 -13.78
CA ALA A 331 -0.87 -23.48 -13.51
C ALA A 331 -1.35 -23.58 -12.06
N ALA A 332 -1.48 -24.79 -11.52
CA ALA A 332 -1.85 -25.01 -10.12
C ALA A 332 -0.81 -24.44 -9.15
N GLY A 333 0.48 -24.72 -9.38
CA GLY A 333 1.59 -24.20 -8.59
C GLY A 333 1.68 -22.68 -8.65
N TRP A 334 1.45 -22.07 -9.83
CA TRP A 334 1.39 -20.62 -9.99
C TRP A 334 0.25 -20.00 -9.18
N ASN A 335 -0.96 -20.57 -9.27
CA ASN A 335 -2.12 -20.10 -8.50
C ASN A 335 -1.90 -20.19 -6.99
N ASN A 336 -1.24 -21.26 -6.52
CA ASN A 336 -0.91 -21.39 -5.10
C ASN A 336 0.08 -20.32 -4.65
N LYS A 337 1.10 -20.02 -5.47
CA LYS A 337 2.07 -18.95 -5.20
C LYS A 337 1.41 -17.57 -5.16
N GLU A 338 0.53 -17.26 -6.11
CA GLU A 338 -0.16 -15.96 -6.17
C GLU A 338 -1.16 -15.79 -5.02
N LYS A 339 -1.85 -16.86 -4.57
CA LYS A 339 -2.74 -16.82 -3.39
C LYS A 339 -1.99 -16.60 -2.08
N ASN A 340 -0.80 -17.19 -1.95
CA ASN A 340 0.03 -17.10 -0.74
C ASN A 340 1.03 -15.93 -0.80
N LYS A 341 0.97 -15.10 -1.85
CA LYS A 341 1.84 -13.95 -2.01
C LYS A 341 1.52 -12.94 -0.91
N ARG A 342 2.45 -12.79 0.03
CA ARG A 342 2.39 -11.67 0.97
C ARG A 342 2.70 -10.39 0.21
N PRO A 343 2.12 -9.25 0.62
CA PRO A 343 2.60 -7.95 0.17
C PRO A 343 4.12 -7.86 0.39
N PRO A 344 4.89 -7.21 -0.51
CA PRO A 344 6.29 -6.93 -0.22
C PRO A 344 6.40 -6.17 1.11
N ALA A 345 7.45 -6.44 1.87
CA ALA A 345 7.66 -5.84 3.20
C ALA A 345 7.99 -4.34 3.11
#